data_AF-A0A484W6M9-F1
#
_entry.id   AF-A0A484W6M9-F1
#
_cell.length_a   1.000
_cell.length_b   1.000
_cell.length_c   1.000
_cell.angle_alpha   90.00
_cell.angle_beta   90.00
_cell.angle_gamma   90.00
#
_symmetry.space_group_name_H-M   'P 1'
#
loop_
_entity.id
_entity.type
_entity.pdbx_description
1 polymer ?
#
loop_
_entity_poly.entity_id
_entity_poly.type
_entity_poly.pdbx_seq_one_letter_code
_entity_poly.pdbx_strand_id
1 'polypeptide(L)'
;MSQETPASQTEARIKTKRRISPFWLLPVIALMIAGWLIWTSYEDRGNTITIDFQSADGIVAGRTPVRFQGVEVGTVQDVRLGKGLNKIHVSASIKSDMKDALRSETQFWLVTPKASLAGVSGLDALVGGNYIGMMPGKGEPQDHFVALDTQPKYRLNNGDLMIHLQSPDLGSLNSGSLVYFRKIPVGRVYDYAINPNKQASPLMC
;
A
#
# COMPACT_ATOMS: atom_id res chain seq x y z
N MET A 1 -89.64 38.81 -42.46
CA MET A 1 -88.16 38.79 -42.49
C MET A 1 -87.68 38.46 -41.08
N SER A 2 -87.27 37.22 -40.85
CA SER A 2 -86.51 36.81 -39.66
C SER A 2 -85.60 35.68 -40.13
N GLN A 3 -84.29 35.95 -40.20
CA GLN A 3 -83.28 34.94 -40.47
C GLN A 3 -82.74 34.47 -39.12
N GLU A 4 -83.05 33.22 -38.74
CA GLU A 4 -82.33 32.53 -37.67
C GLU A 4 -81.16 31.77 -38.31
N THR A 5 -79.94 32.22 -38.02
CA THR A 5 -78.70 31.52 -38.42
C THR A 5 -78.40 30.43 -37.38
N PRO A 6 -78.18 29.16 -37.77
CA PRO A 6 -77.85 28.12 -36.80
C PRO A 6 -76.43 28.34 -36.25
N ALA A 7 -76.32 28.35 -34.92
CA ALA A 7 -75.07 28.50 -34.20
C ALA A 7 -74.12 27.32 -34.48
N SER A 8 -72.96 27.61 -35.06
CA SER A 8 -71.87 26.65 -35.27
C SER A 8 -71.24 26.28 -33.92
N GLN A 9 -71.55 25.08 -33.42
CA GLN A 9 -70.92 24.55 -32.21
C GLN A 9 -69.45 24.26 -32.50
N THR A 10 -68.56 25.11 -31.98
CA THR A 10 -67.11 24.91 -32.07
C THR A 10 -66.70 23.95 -30.97
N GLU A 11 -66.63 22.65 -31.26
CA GLU A 11 -65.96 21.69 -30.38
C GLU A 11 -64.48 22.10 -30.24
N ALA A 12 -64.11 22.58 -29.05
CA ALA A 12 -62.73 22.91 -28.73
C ALA A 12 -61.92 21.61 -28.59
N ARG A 13 -61.27 21.19 -29.68
CA ARG A 13 -60.34 20.07 -29.67
C ARG A 13 -59.07 20.46 -28.92
N ILE A 14 -59.04 20.19 -27.61
CA ILE A 14 -57.88 20.45 -26.75
C ILE A 14 -56.72 19.55 -27.20
N LYS A 15 -55.80 20.10 -28.00
CA LYS A 15 -54.48 19.49 -28.22
C LYS A 15 -53.56 19.87 -27.06
N THR A 16 -53.42 18.98 -26.08
CA THR A 16 -52.42 19.11 -25.02
C THR A 16 -51.01 18.94 -25.61
N LYS A 17 -50.36 20.03 -26.01
CA LYS A 17 -48.90 20.04 -26.16
C LYS A 17 -48.29 20.07 -24.76
N ARG A 18 -47.80 18.92 -24.28
CA ARG A 18 -46.90 18.84 -23.11
C ARG A 18 -45.63 19.63 -23.45
N ARG A 19 -45.64 20.93 -23.16
CA ARG A 19 -44.44 21.77 -23.15
C ARG A 19 -43.76 21.58 -21.81
N ILE A 20 -43.02 20.50 -21.66
CA ILE A 20 -42.01 20.42 -20.61
C ILE A 20 -40.94 21.42 -21.05
N SER A 21 -40.85 22.55 -20.34
CA SER A 21 -39.95 23.63 -20.71
C SER A 21 -38.50 23.10 -20.78
N PRO A 22 -37.72 23.39 -21.83
CA PRO A 22 -36.31 22.98 -21.93
C PRO A 22 -35.48 23.42 -20.71
N PHE A 23 -35.93 24.45 -20.00
CA PHE A 23 -35.32 24.94 -18.76
C PHE A 23 -35.33 23.93 -17.61
N TRP A 24 -36.18 22.90 -17.63
CA TRP A 24 -36.21 21.85 -16.60
C TRP A 24 -35.13 20.78 -16.81
N LEU A 25 -34.48 20.72 -17.98
CA LEU A 25 -33.31 19.85 -18.19
C LEU A 25 -32.09 20.32 -17.41
N LEU A 26 -31.92 21.63 -17.23
CA LEU A 26 -30.78 22.21 -16.54
C LEU A 26 -30.64 21.72 -15.08
N PRO A 27 -31.68 21.75 -14.22
CA PRO A 27 -31.59 21.19 -12.88
C PRO A 27 -31.39 19.67 -12.87
N VAL A 28 -31.96 18.94 -13.83
CA VAL A 28 -31.78 17.48 -13.93
C VAL A 28 -30.34 17.13 -14.30
N ILE A 29 -29.75 17.85 -15.25
CA ILE A 29 -28.35 17.68 -15.65
C ILE A 29 -27.42 18.04 -14.49
N ALA A 30 -27.69 19.14 -13.78
CA ALA A 30 -26.93 19.52 -12.59
C ALA A 30 -27.00 18.43 -11.50
N LEU A 31 -28.18 17.85 -11.26
CA LEU A 31 -28.35 16.73 -10.33
C LEU A 31 -27.59 15.48 -10.78
N MET A 32 -27.57 15.17 -12.08
CA MET A 32 -26.79 14.04 -12.60
C MET A 32 -25.29 14.25 -12.42
N ILE A 33 -24.77 15.45 -12.71
CA ILE A 33 -23.34 15.75 -12.53
C ILE A 33 -22.97 15.70 -11.04
N ALA A 34 -23.82 16.23 -10.16
CA ALA A 34 -23.61 16.15 -8.72
C ALA A 34 -23.62 14.70 -8.21
N GLY A 35 -24.59 13.89 -8.66
CA GLY A 35 -24.66 12.46 -8.33
C GLY A 35 -23.45 11.69 -8.84
N TRP A 36 -22.99 12.00 -10.06
CA TRP A 36 -21.78 11.42 -10.64
C TRP A 36 -20.54 11.76 -9.81
N LEU A 37 -20.34 13.04 -9.46
CA LEU A 37 -19.20 13.49 -8.66
C LEU A 37 -19.19 12.86 -7.26
N ILE A 38 -20.36 12.70 -6.64
CA ILE A 38 -20.51 12.02 -5.35
C ILE A 38 -20.10 10.55 -5.48
N TRP A 39 -20.52 9.87 -6.55
CA TRP A 39 -20.18 8.47 -6.78
C TRP A 39 -18.68 8.27 -7.02
N THR A 40 -18.07 9.08 -7.88
CA THR A 40 -16.63 9.00 -8.16
C THR A 40 -15.79 9.30 -6.91
N SER A 41 -16.28 10.20 -6.04
CA SER A 41 -15.59 10.55 -4.80
C SER A 41 -15.70 9.47 -3.70
N TYR A 42 -16.59 8.49 -3.85
CA TYR A 42 -16.67 7.34 -2.93
C TYR A 42 -15.68 6.24 -3.29
N GLU A 43 -15.44 6.00 -4.57
CA GLU A 43 -14.53 4.94 -5.05
C GLU A 43 -13.04 5.29 -4.86
N ASP A 44 -12.70 6.58 -4.95
CA ASP A 44 -11.32 7.08 -4.82
C ASP A 44 -10.83 7.23 -3.36
N ARG A 45 -11.67 6.91 -2.37
CA ARG A 45 -11.26 6.91 -0.96
C ARG A 45 -10.46 5.64 -0.69
N GLY A 46 -9.15 5.71 -0.96
CA GLY A 46 -8.21 4.67 -0.59
C GLY A 46 -8.38 4.19 0.86
N ASN A 47 -8.04 2.95 1.12
CA ASN A 47 -8.17 2.34 2.44
C ASN A 47 -7.21 3.03 3.42
N THR A 48 -7.77 3.71 4.43
CA THR A 48 -6.97 4.32 5.48
C THR A 48 -6.66 3.28 6.55
N ILE A 49 -5.38 2.99 6.74
CA ILE A 49 -4.88 2.09 7.78
C ILE A 49 -4.15 2.89 8.87
N THR A 50 -4.08 2.30 10.06
CA THR A 50 -3.30 2.83 11.17
C THR A 50 -2.14 1.89 11.48
N ILE A 51 -0.92 2.42 11.54
CA ILE A 51 0.29 1.66 11.83
C ILE A 51 0.93 2.23 13.08
N ASP A 52 1.14 1.39 14.09
CA ASP A 52 1.81 1.74 15.33
C ASP A 52 3.33 1.59 15.16
N PHE A 53 4.05 2.69 15.32
CA PHE A 53 5.52 2.72 15.35
C PHE A 53 6.03 3.05 16.76
N GLN A 54 7.21 2.52 17.11
CA GLN A 54 7.94 2.93 18.31
C GLN A 54 8.59 4.30 18.14
N SER A 55 9.19 4.55 16.97
CA SER A 55 9.70 5.87 16.56
C SER A 55 9.22 6.22 15.15
N ALA A 56 8.96 7.51 14.91
CA ALA A 56 8.53 8.04 13.63
C ALA A 56 9.58 8.99 13.03
N ASP A 57 10.86 8.79 13.38
CA ASP A 57 11.96 9.62 12.89
C ASP A 57 11.97 9.69 11.36
N GLY A 58 11.74 10.90 10.84
CA GLY A 58 11.70 11.19 9.41
C GLY A 58 10.48 10.64 8.66
N ILE A 59 9.41 10.24 9.35
CA ILE A 59 8.09 10.05 8.72
C ILE A 59 7.39 11.41 8.65
N VAL A 60 6.97 11.80 7.45
CA VAL A 60 6.31 13.09 7.19
C VAL A 60 4.98 12.86 6.49
N ALA A 61 3.91 13.38 7.09
CA ALA A 61 2.57 13.39 6.52
C ALA A 61 2.56 14.03 5.12
N GLY A 62 1.90 13.38 4.17
CA GLY A 62 1.79 13.78 2.77
C GLY A 62 3.06 13.60 1.93
N ARG A 63 4.18 13.12 2.51
CA ARG A 63 5.44 12.95 1.78
C ARG A 63 6.01 11.54 1.84
N THR A 64 5.87 10.85 2.97
CA THR A 64 6.43 9.50 3.12
C THR A 64 5.59 8.49 2.34
N PRO A 65 6.14 7.82 1.31
CA PRO A 65 5.43 6.82 0.55
C PRO A 65 5.46 5.47 1.28
N VAL A 66 4.40 4.69 1.10
CA VAL A 66 4.36 3.26 1.42
C VAL A 66 4.71 2.49 0.15
N ARG A 67 5.72 1.62 0.23
CA ARG A 67 6.24 0.88 -0.93
C ARG A 67 6.20 -0.62 -0.70
N PHE A 68 5.80 -1.34 -1.74
CA PHE A 68 5.93 -2.78 -1.85
C PHE A 68 6.82 -3.11 -3.04
N GLN A 69 7.90 -3.86 -2.81
CA GLN A 69 8.87 -4.23 -3.86
C GLN A 69 9.38 -3.04 -4.69
N GLY A 70 9.50 -1.86 -4.07
CA GLY A 70 9.93 -0.62 -4.74
C GLY A 70 8.83 0.17 -5.44
N VAL A 71 7.61 -0.37 -5.54
CA VAL A 71 6.44 0.31 -6.13
C VAL A 71 5.67 1.06 -5.05
N GLU A 72 5.27 2.29 -5.33
CA GLU A 72 4.45 3.11 -4.43
C GLU A 72 2.98 2.65 -4.42
N VAL A 73 2.56 2.16 -3.26
CA VAL A 73 1.23 1.58 -3.00
C VAL A 73 0.37 2.44 -2.08
N GLY A 74 0.93 3.50 -1.50
CA GLY A 74 0.20 4.42 -0.64
C GLY A 74 1.05 5.57 -0.14
N THR A 75 0.45 6.41 0.69
CA THR A 75 1.10 7.61 1.24
C THR A 75 0.66 7.81 2.69
N VAL A 76 1.59 8.23 3.55
CA VAL A 76 1.27 8.62 4.92
C VAL A 76 0.41 9.90 4.90
N GLN A 77 -0.72 9.89 5.61
CA GLN A 77 -1.63 11.03 5.68
C GLN A 77 -1.48 11.82 6.98
N ASP A 78 -1.26 11.14 8.11
CA ASP A 78 -1.16 11.80 9.41
C ASP A 78 -0.25 11.02 10.36
N VAL A 79 0.36 11.73 11.32
CA VAL A 79 1.23 11.16 12.35
C VAL A 79 0.82 11.74 13.69
N ARG A 80 0.37 10.88 14.61
CA ARG A 80 -0.09 11.29 15.95
C ARG A 80 0.63 10.51 17.03
N LEU A 81 0.99 11.20 18.10
CA LEU A 81 1.44 10.51 19.32
C LEU A 81 0.24 9.85 20.01
N GLY A 82 0.42 8.60 20.41
CA GLY A 82 -0.54 7.89 21.24
C GLY A 82 -0.67 8.54 22.62
N LYS A 83 -1.81 8.32 23.28
CA LYS A 83 -2.16 8.95 24.57
C LYS A 83 -1.14 8.71 25.70
N GLY A 84 -0.38 7.62 25.62
CA GLY A 84 0.67 7.27 26.58
C GLY A 84 2.08 7.73 26.21
N LEU A 85 2.25 8.50 25.12
CA LEU A 85 3.53 8.99 24.59
C LEU A 85 4.57 7.91 24.21
N ASN A 86 4.22 6.63 24.36
CA ASN A 86 5.12 5.49 24.11
C ASN A 86 4.94 4.85 22.72
N LYS A 87 3.97 5.33 21.94
CA LYS A 87 3.66 4.81 20.60
C LYS A 87 3.25 5.96 19.69
N ILE A 88 3.56 5.83 18.41
CA ILE A 88 3.19 6.79 17.39
C ILE A 88 2.24 6.11 16.41
N HIS A 89 1.04 6.65 16.27
CA HIS A 89 0.04 6.17 15.34
C HIS A 89 0.22 6.91 14.02
N VAL A 90 0.59 6.18 12.98
CA VAL A 90 0.74 6.70 11.62
C VAL A 90 -0.47 6.27 10.81
N SER A 91 -1.26 7.22 10.34
CA SER A 91 -2.36 6.96 9.42
C SER A 91 -1.84 7.02 7.99
N ALA A 92 -2.01 5.95 7.23
CA ALA A 92 -1.58 5.87 5.83
C ALA A 92 -2.78 5.54 4.93
N SER A 93 -2.83 6.17 3.77
CA SER A 93 -3.81 5.88 2.72
C SER A 93 -3.18 4.91 1.73
N ILE A 94 -3.75 3.72 1.64
CA ILE A 94 -3.35 2.67 0.71
C ILE A 94 -4.30 2.68 -0.49
N LYS A 95 -3.76 2.48 -1.68
CA LYS A 95 -4.56 2.39 -2.91
C LYS A 95 -5.52 1.19 -2.84
N SER A 96 -6.68 1.32 -3.48
CA SER A 96 -7.75 0.31 -3.44
C SER A 96 -7.34 -1.03 -4.08
N ASP A 97 -6.35 -1.03 -4.98
CA ASP A 97 -5.76 -2.22 -5.60
C ASP A 97 -5.01 -3.12 -4.60
N MET A 98 -4.50 -2.53 -3.51
CA MET A 98 -3.78 -3.23 -2.45
C MET A 98 -4.64 -3.57 -1.23
N LYS A 99 -5.95 -3.35 -1.31
CA LYS A 99 -6.89 -3.66 -0.22
C LYS A 99 -6.83 -5.15 0.18
N ASP A 100 -6.70 -6.06 -0.78
CA ASP A 100 -6.60 -7.49 -0.51
C ASP A 100 -5.28 -7.89 0.18
N ALA A 101 -4.24 -7.05 0.07
CA ALA A 101 -2.96 -7.25 0.71
C ALA A 101 -2.93 -6.78 2.18
N LEU A 102 -3.98 -6.11 2.67
CA LEU A 102 -4.11 -5.67 4.06
C LEU A 102 -4.72 -6.78 4.91
N ARG A 103 -3.88 -7.73 5.33
CA ARG A 103 -4.26 -8.91 6.11
C ARG A 103 -3.53 -8.95 7.44
N SER A 104 -4.01 -9.73 8.40
CA SER A 104 -3.44 -9.80 9.75
C SER A 104 -1.94 -10.12 9.81
N GLU A 105 -1.39 -10.86 8.84
CA GLU A 105 0.04 -11.15 8.76
C GLU A 105 0.84 -10.14 7.91
N THR A 106 0.22 -9.06 7.43
CA THR A 106 0.90 -8.03 6.66
C THR A 106 1.84 -7.22 7.55
N GLN A 107 3.08 -7.13 7.11
CA GLN A 107 4.17 -6.53 7.88
C GLN A 107 4.55 -5.18 7.30
N PHE A 108 4.78 -4.22 8.19
CA PHE A 108 5.25 -2.88 7.85
C PHE A 108 6.55 -2.60 8.59
N TRP A 109 7.48 -1.86 7.98
CA TRP A 109 8.70 -1.41 8.63
C TRP A 109 9.16 -0.08 8.04
N LEU A 110 9.88 0.73 8.84
CA LEU A 110 10.47 1.98 8.36
C LEU A 110 11.83 1.67 7.71
N VAL A 111 12.04 2.15 6.48
CA VAL A 111 13.35 2.10 5.83
C VAL A 111 13.98 3.49 5.88
N THR A 112 15.09 3.57 6.61
CA THR A 112 15.92 4.77 6.70
C THR A 112 17.19 4.60 5.85
N PRO A 113 17.61 5.60 5.08
CA PRO A 113 18.88 5.57 4.37
C PRO A 113 20.03 5.44 5.36
N LYS A 114 20.93 4.49 5.13
CA LYS A 114 22.19 4.38 5.88
C LYS A 114 23.31 4.89 4.99
N ALA A 115 24.02 5.93 5.44
CA ALA A 115 25.24 6.37 4.78
C ALA A 115 26.35 5.34 5.05
N SER A 116 26.72 4.56 4.02
CA SER A 116 27.87 3.66 4.07
C SER A 116 28.93 4.15 3.10
N LEU A 117 30.14 4.42 3.61
CA LEU A 117 31.31 4.78 2.79
C LEU A 117 31.91 3.59 2.02
N ALA A 118 31.41 2.37 2.22
CA ALA A 118 32.04 1.13 1.75
C ALA A 118 31.61 0.64 0.35
N GLY A 119 30.64 1.29 -0.30
CA GLY A 119 30.23 0.88 -1.65
C GLY A 119 28.75 1.10 -1.93
N VAL A 120 28.49 1.46 -3.18
CA VAL A 120 27.20 1.83 -3.78
C VAL A 120 26.10 0.79 -3.56
N SER A 121 25.32 0.95 -2.49
CA SER A 121 23.98 0.40 -2.33
C SER A 121 23.19 1.36 -1.45
N GLY A 122 22.07 1.87 -1.96
CA GLY A 122 21.22 2.84 -1.23
C GLY A 122 21.34 4.31 -1.66
N LEU A 123 22.00 4.62 -2.79
CA LEU A 123 21.97 5.98 -3.36
C LEU A 123 20.55 6.45 -3.72
N ASP A 124 19.62 5.55 -4.03
CA ASP A 124 18.21 5.88 -4.25
C ASP A 124 17.55 6.48 -3.00
N ALA A 125 18.01 6.12 -1.80
CA ALA A 125 17.48 6.61 -0.53
C ALA A 125 18.16 7.90 -0.04
N LEU A 126 19.38 8.20 -0.53
CA LEU A 126 20.01 9.52 -0.33
C LEU A 126 19.27 10.64 -1.06
N VAL A 127 18.58 10.32 -2.16
CA VAL A 127 17.74 11.27 -2.92
C VAL A 127 16.25 11.11 -2.59
N GLY A 128 15.78 9.89 -2.31
CA GLY A 128 14.35 9.57 -2.14
C GLY A 128 13.78 9.71 -0.72
N GLY A 129 14.62 9.84 0.31
CA GLY A 129 14.17 9.98 1.70
C GLY A 129 13.60 8.69 2.32
N ASN A 130 13.04 8.81 3.51
CA ASN A 130 12.47 7.69 4.25
C ASN A 130 11.19 7.18 3.58
N TYR A 131 11.00 5.87 3.59
CA TYR A 131 9.76 5.24 3.12
C TYR A 131 9.36 4.07 4.04
N ILE A 132 8.08 3.72 4.01
CA ILE A 132 7.56 2.57 4.75
C ILE A 132 7.52 1.39 3.79
N GLY A 133 8.22 0.31 4.14
CA GLY A 133 8.11 -0.97 3.44
C GLY A 133 6.86 -1.72 3.88
N MET A 134 6.19 -2.36 2.93
CA MET A 134 5.08 -3.29 3.17
C MET A 134 5.48 -4.69 2.70
N MET A 135 5.00 -5.73 3.39
CA MET A 135 5.05 -7.12 2.94
C MET A 135 3.70 -7.77 3.22
N PRO A 136 2.91 -8.11 2.17
CA PRO A 136 1.62 -8.78 2.32
C PRO A 136 1.76 -10.14 2.99
N GLY A 137 0.84 -10.44 3.90
CA GLY A 137 0.71 -11.74 4.54
C GLY A 137 -0.63 -12.41 4.27
N LYS A 138 -0.90 -13.54 4.93
CA LYS A 138 -2.19 -14.21 4.90
C LYS A 138 -3.06 -13.79 6.08
N GLY A 139 -4.27 -14.34 6.15
CA GLY A 139 -5.18 -14.18 7.28
C GLY A 139 -6.36 -13.26 6.99
N GLU A 140 -6.93 -12.74 8.06
CA GLU A 140 -8.16 -11.95 8.00
C GLU A 140 -7.88 -10.48 7.63
N PRO A 141 -8.84 -9.79 6.97
CA PRO A 141 -8.71 -8.36 6.70
C PRO A 141 -8.48 -7.57 7.98
N GLN A 142 -7.51 -6.65 7.97
CA GLN A 142 -7.16 -5.84 9.13
C GLN A 142 -6.72 -4.44 8.69
N ASP A 143 -7.11 -3.43 9.49
CA ASP A 143 -6.80 -2.01 9.21
C ASP A 143 -5.88 -1.38 10.25
N HIS A 144 -5.51 -2.13 11.30
CA HIS A 144 -4.59 -1.69 12.36
C HIS A 144 -3.37 -2.61 12.43
N PHE A 145 -2.18 -2.06 12.36
CA PHE A 145 -0.93 -2.80 12.26
C PHE A 145 0.09 -2.31 13.27
N VAL A 146 1.03 -3.19 13.62
CA VAL A 146 2.21 -2.82 14.40
C VAL A 146 3.43 -2.93 13.48
N ALA A 147 4.19 -1.84 13.37
CA ALA A 147 5.40 -1.84 12.57
C ALA A 147 6.51 -2.67 13.24
N LEU A 148 7.27 -3.36 12.42
CA LEU A 148 8.51 -4.02 12.79
C LEU A 148 9.64 -3.01 12.85
N ASP A 149 10.53 -3.19 13.83
CA ASP A 149 11.71 -2.32 14.01
C ASP A 149 12.75 -2.49 12.90
N THR A 150 12.79 -3.67 12.29
CA THR A 150 13.72 -4.01 11.21
C THR A 150 13.00 -4.70 10.06
N GLN A 151 13.52 -4.51 8.85
CA GLN A 151 13.02 -5.23 7.67
C GLN A 151 12.99 -6.74 7.93
N PRO A 152 11.83 -7.41 7.72
CA PRO A 152 11.75 -8.86 7.81
C PRO A 152 12.65 -9.46 6.73
N LYS A 153 13.39 -10.52 7.10
CA LYS A 153 14.18 -11.29 6.14
C LYS A 153 13.22 -11.88 5.11
N TYR A 154 13.26 -11.33 3.90
CA TYR A 154 12.38 -11.71 2.81
C TYR A 154 12.65 -13.19 2.50
N ARG A 155 11.71 -14.07 2.89
CA ARG A 155 11.70 -15.45 2.41
C ARG A 155 11.10 -15.43 1.01
N LEU A 156 11.85 -14.87 0.07
CA LEU A 156 11.57 -15.13 -1.33
C LEU A 156 11.82 -16.62 -1.50
N ASN A 157 10.75 -17.41 -1.50
CA ASN A 157 10.80 -18.75 -2.06
C ASN A 157 10.89 -18.58 -3.58
N ASN A 158 12.03 -18.07 -4.06
CA ASN A 158 12.35 -17.88 -5.47
C ASN A 158 12.72 -19.19 -6.17
N GLY A 159 12.55 -20.32 -5.50
CA GLY A 159 13.24 -21.56 -5.88
C GLY A 159 14.71 -21.58 -5.44
N ASP A 160 15.17 -20.58 -4.69
CA ASP A 160 16.51 -20.56 -4.10
C ASP A 160 16.62 -21.67 -3.05
N LEU A 161 17.58 -22.57 -3.25
CA LEU A 161 17.81 -23.70 -2.37
C LEU A 161 18.61 -23.24 -1.15
N MET A 162 17.94 -23.18 0.01
CA MET A 162 18.60 -22.93 1.30
C MET A 162 19.02 -24.28 1.91
N ILE A 163 20.32 -24.47 2.11
CA ILE A 163 20.91 -25.68 2.68
C ILE A 163 21.59 -25.34 3.99
N HIS A 164 21.69 -26.32 4.90
CA HIS A 164 22.52 -26.15 6.09
C HIS A 164 23.75 -27.03 5.98
N LEU A 165 24.96 -26.48 6.13
CA LEU A 165 26.21 -27.25 6.16
C LEU A 165 26.74 -27.23 7.59
N GLN A 166 27.26 -28.30 8.13
CA GLN A 166 27.86 -28.25 9.47
C GLN A 166 29.37 -28.15 9.40
N SER A 167 29.97 -27.26 10.19
CA SER A 167 31.42 -27.15 10.31
C SER A 167 31.87 -27.04 11.78
N PRO A 168 33.07 -27.56 12.12
CA PRO A 168 33.63 -27.43 13.47
C PRO A 168 33.87 -25.97 13.87
N ASP A 169 34.24 -25.13 12.89
CA ASP A 169 34.53 -23.71 13.03
C ASP A 169 34.03 -22.93 11.80
N LEU A 170 33.95 -21.60 11.92
CA LEU A 170 33.52 -20.72 10.82
C LEU A 170 34.64 -20.46 9.79
N GLY A 171 35.90 -20.68 10.18
CA GLY A 171 37.07 -20.34 9.37
C GLY A 171 37.08 -18.84 9.00
N SER A 172 37.27 -18.54 7.72
CA SER A 172 37.26 -17.17 7.17
C SER A 172 35.95 -16.81 6.45
N LEU A 173 34.87 -17.55 6.69
CA LEU A 173 33.58 -17.30 6.08
C LEU A 173 32.86 -16.14 6.80
N ASN A 174 32.24 -15.27 6.02
CA ASN A 174 31.40 -14.18 6.53
C ASN A 174 30.04 -14.24 5.81
N SER A 175 29.02 -13.59 6.39
CA SER A 175 27.75 -13.39 5.69
C SER A 175 28.01 -12.63 4.39
N GLY A 176 27.60 -13.22 3.26
CA GLY A 176 27.88 -12.72 1.91
C GLY A 176 29.08 -13.36 1.19
N SER A 177 29.86 -14.23 1.83
CA SER A 177 30.90 -15.01 1.15
C SER A 177 30.30 -15.84 0.00
N LEU A 178 30.97 -15.88 -1.16
CA LEU A 178 30.46 -16.56 -2.35
C LEU A 178 30.65 -18.08 -2.28
N VAL A 179 29.63 -18.81 -2.73
CA VAL A 179 29.68 -20.27 -2.92
C VAL A 179 29.94 -20.55 -4.40
N TYR A 180 30.92 -21.40 -4.66
CA TYR A 180 31.37 -21.71 -6.02
C TYR A 180 31.07 -23.14 -6.40
N PHE A 181 30.62 -23.34 -7.65
CA PHE A 181 30.62 -24.63 -8.32
C PHE A 181 31.41 -24.50 -9.61
N ARG A 182 32.47 -25.32 -9.77
CA ARG A 182 33.37 -25.24 -10.93
C ARG A 182 33.90 -23.81 -11.22
N LYS A 183 34.27 -23.07 -10.16
CA LYS A 183 34.73 -21.68 -10.19
C LYS A 183 33.70 -20.63 -10.66
N ILE A 184 32.45 -21.02 -10.86
CA ILE A 184 31.34 -20.10 -11.14
C ILE A 184 30.64 -19.79 -9.80
N PRO A 185 30.40 -18.53 -9.46
CA PRO A 185 29.63 -18.18 -8.26
C PRO A 185 28.18 -18.59 -8.48
N VAL A 186 27.68 -19.49 -7.62
CA VAL A 186 26.33 -20.06 -7.71
C VAL A 186 25.48 -19.78 -6.47
N GLY A 187 26.06 -19.15 -5.44
CA GLY A 187 25.34 -18.82 -4.21
C GLY A 187 26.16 -17.94 -3.29
N ARG A 188 25.62 -17.67 -2.10
CA ARG A 188 26.25 -16.85 -1.06
C ARG A 188 25.88 -17.37 0.33
N VAL A 189 26.81 -17.26 1.28
CA VAL A 189 26.53 -17.52 2.69
C VAL A 189 25.50 -16.51 3.18
N TYR A 190 24.36 -16.97 3.67
CA TYR A 190 23.28 -16.09 4.10
C TYR A 190 23.50 -15.62 5.54
N ASP A 191 23.72 -16.58 6.45
CA ASP A 191 23.93 -16.34 7.87
C ASP A 191 24.69 -17.52 8.50
N TYR A 192 25.23 -17.31 9.70
CA TYR A 192 25.83 -18.37 10.49
C TYR A 192 25.36 -18.30 11.94
N ALA A 193 25.12 -19.46 12.55
CA ALA A 193 24.74 -19.55 13.95
C ALA A 193 25.54 -20.65 14.63
N ILE A 194 25.84 -20.45 15.90
CA ILE A 194 26.46 -21.46 16.74
C ILE A 194 25.38 -22.49 17.10
N ASN A 195 25.68 -23.77 16.91
CA ASN A 195 24.77 -24.84 17.33
C ASN A 195 24.63 -24.82 18.87
N PRO A 196 23.41 -24.76 19.44
CA PRO A 196 23.20 -24.70 20.88
C PRO A 196 23.69 -25.95 21.63
N ASN A 197 23.84 -27.10 20.95
CA ASN A 197 24.65 -28.20 21.45
C ASN A 197 26.11 -27.88 21.13
N LYS A 198 26.97 -27.74 22.14
CA LYS A 198 28.41 -27.46 22.05
C LYS A 198 29.20 -28.55 21.29
N GLN A 199 28.88 -28.76 20.02
CA GLN A 199 29.50 -29.61 19.02
C GLN A 199 28.93 -29.23 17.64
N ALA A 200 29.71 -28.43 16.91
CA ALA A 200 29.61 -28.05 15.49
C ALA A 200 28.36 -27.30 14.99
N SER A 201 28.61 -26.08 14.47
CA SER A 201 27.66 -25.11 13.90
C SER A 201 27.04 -25.58 12.58
N PRO A 202 25.72 -25.43 12.36
CA PRO A 202 25.15 -25.45 11.02
C PRO A 202 25.33 -24.07 10.33
N LEU A 203 26.31 -23.97 9.42
CA LEU A 203 26.26 -23.08 8.25
C LEU A 203 24.90 -23.19 7.56
N MET A 204 24.48 -22.10 6.94
CA MET A 204 23.27 -22.01 6.13
C MET A 204 23.71 -21.45 4.77
N CYS A 205 23.80 -22.27 3.73
CA CYS A 205 24.03 -21.82 2.35
C CYS A 205 22.74 -21.64 1.56
#